data_AF-E8RUU2-F1
#
_entry.id   AF-E8RUU2-F1
#
_cell.length_a   1.000
_cell.length_b   1.000
_cell.length_c   1.000
_cell.angle_alpha   90.00
_cell.angle_beta   90.00
_cell.angle_gamma   90.00
#
_symmetry.space_group_name_H-M   'P 1'
#
loop_
_entity.id
_entity.type
_entity.pdbx_description
1 polymer ?
#
loop_
_entity_poly.entity_id
_entity_poly.type
_entity_poly.pdbx_seq_one_letter_code
_entity_poly.pdbx_strand_id
1 'polypeptide(L)' 'MRTNSNELTDGNGTVVLPEKLAYSIHEAILATGLGRTFLYDRMMSGELKSRKLGGRRVILKNDLMEYLNSSPPGQGLSW' A
#
# COMPACT_ATOMS: atom_id res chain seq x y z
N MET A 1 7.38 21.30 -25.03
CA MET A 1 6.78 20.06 -24.47
C MET A 1 7.51 19.74 -23.17
N ARG A 2 6.83 19.61 -22.02
CA ARG A 2 7.45 19.39 -20.70
C ARG A 2 7.52 17.88 -20.44
N THR A 3 8.65 17.25 -20.72
CA THR A 3 8.90 15.85 -20.33
C THR A 3 9.15 15.79 -18.82
N ASN A 4 8.45 14.91 -18.11
CA ASN A 4 8.51 14.82 -16.66
C ASN A 4 9.87 14.25 -16.21
N SER A 5 10.62 15.04 -15.45
CA SER A 5 12.00 14.78 -15.00
C SER A 5 12.20 13.65 -13.96
N ASN A 6 11.41 12.57 -13.97
CA ASN A 6 11.48 11.53 -12.93
C ASN A 6 11.53 10.08 -13.44
N GLU A 7 11.83 9.85 -14.72
CA GLU A 7 12.10 8.50 -15.22
C GLU A 7 13.56 8.14 -14.93
N LEU A 8 13.77 7.42 -13.84
CA LEU A 8 14.99 6.69 -13.59
C LEU A 8 14.92 5.43 -14.48
N THR A 9 15.88 5.26 -15.38
CA THR A 9 16.00 4.05 -16.19
C THR A 9 17.09 3.18 -15.59
N ASP A 10 16.80 1.89 -15.40
CA ASP A 10 17.88 0.94 -15.12
C ASP A 10 18.73 0.77 -16.40
N GLY A 11 19.96 0.26 -16.27
CA GLY A 11 20.87 0.06 -17.42
C GLY A 11 20.34 -0.86 -18.53
N ASN A 12 19.19 -1.52 -18.32
CA ASN A 12 18.45 -2.31 -19.31
C ASN A 12 17.28 -1.56 -19.97
N GLY A 13 17.06 -0.27 -19.69
CA GLY A 13 15.98 0.51 -20.29
C GLY A 13 14.59 0.26 -19.68
N THR A 14 14.50 -0.41 -18.52
CA THR A 14 13.25 -0.49 -17.77
C THR A 14 13.04 0.82 -17.02
N VAL A 15 11.86 1.42 -17.17
CA VAL A 15 11.45 2.57 -16.36
C VAL A 15 11.26 2.10 -14.93
N VAL A 16 12.20 2.41 -14.04
CA VAL A 16 12.09 2.12 -12.61
C VAL A 16 11.36 3.28 -11.94
N LEU A 17 10.04 3.12 -11.78
CA LEU A 17 9.25 4.07 -11.00
C LEU A 17 9.73 4.01 -9.54
N PRO A 18 9.95 5.16 -8.87
CA PRO A 18 10.37 5.15 -7.47
C PRO A 18 9.33 4.42 -6.64
N GLU A 19 9.76 3.31 -6.02
CA GLU A 19 8.88 2.51 -5.20
C GLU A 19 8.44 3.29 -3.97
N LYS A 20 7.13 3.48 -3.81
CA LYS A 20 6.58 4.14 -2.61
C LYS A 20 6.84 3.26 -1.39
N LEU A 21 7.63 3.78 -0.45
CA LEU A 21 7.97 3.08 0.80
C LEU A 21 6.80 3.03 1.78
N ALA A 22 5.88 4.00 1.70
CA ALA A 22 4.71 4.10 2.54
C ALA A 22 3.50 4.57 1.73
N TYR A 23 2.34 4.02 2.08
CA TYR A 23 1.06 4.36 1.47
C TYR A 23 0.17 5.01 2.52
N SER A 24 -0.49 6.10 2.15
CA SER A 24 -1.64 6.60 2.92
C SER A 24 -2.79 5.59 2.83
N ILE A 25 -3.78 5.69 3.73
CA ILE A 25 -4.98 4.83 3.70
C ILE A 25 -5.62 4.78 2.31
N HIS A 26 -5.84 5.94 1.69
CA HIS A 26 -6.40 6.04 0.34
C HIS A 26 -5.50 5.40 -0.72
N GLU A 27 -4.18 5.55 -0.60
CA GLU A 27 -3.26 4.95 -1.55
C GLU A 27 -3.21 3.43 -1.40
N ALA A 28 -3.28 2.92 -0.17
CA ALA A 28 -3.35 1.49 0.10
C ALA A 28 -4.65 0.89 -0.46
N ILE A 29 -5.79 1.59 -0.36
CA ILE A 29 -7.04 1.20 -1.01
C ILE A 29 -6.86 1.10 -2.53
N LEU A 30 -6.24 2.11 -3.16
CA LEU A 30 -6.00 2.10 -4.60
C LEU A 30 -4.99 1.02 -5.03
N ALA A 31 -3.95 0.78 -4.23
CA ALA A 31 -2.91 -0.19 -4.52
C ALA A 31 -3.38 -1.65 -4.35
N THR A 32 -4.26 -1.90 -3.37
CA THR A 32 -4.75 -3.25 -3.05
C THR A 32 -6.11 -3.58 -3.67
N GLY A 33 -6.88 -2.57 -4.06
CA GLY A 33 -8.28 -2.72 -4.45
C GLY A 33 -9.21 -3.10 -3.29
N LEU A 34 -8.71 -3.12 -2.05
CA LEU A 34 -9.52 -3.47 -0.87
C LEU A 34 -10.40 -2.29 -0.44
N GLY A 35 -11.61 -2.61 0.00
CA GLY A 35 -12.55 -1.61 0.49
C GLY A 35 -12.00 -0.82 1.69
N ARG A 36 -12.35 0.47 1.76
CA ARG A 36 -11.96 1.36 2.86
C ARG A 36 -12.27 0.74 4.22
N THR A 37 -13.50 0.26 4.39
CA THR A 37 -13.98 -0.34 5.65
C THR A 37 -13.15 -1.54 6.05
N PHE A 38 -12.83 -2.42 5.10
CA PHE A 38 -12.00 -3.60 5.36
C PHE A 38 -10.61 -3.21 5.86
N LEU A 39 -9.97 -2.24 5.20
CA LEU A 39 -8.64 -1.79 5.62
C LEU A 39 -8.69 -1.18 7.03
N TYR A 40 -9.69 -0.36 7.33
CA TYR A 40 -9.92 0.22 8.66
C TYR A 40 -10.18 -0.84 9.74
N ASP A 41 -10.99 -1.84 9.44
CA ASP A 41 -11.25 -2.98 10.32
C ASP A 41 -9.95 -3.72 10.65
N ARG A 42 -9.14 -4.06 9.65
CA ARG A 42 -7.83 -4.70 9.85
C ARG A 42 -6.85 -3.85 10.64
N MET A 43 -6.88 -2.53 10.47
CA MET A 43 -6.09 -1.62 11.29
C MET A 43 -6.59 -1.52 12.74
N MET A 44 -7.89 -1.71 12.99
CA MET A 44 -8.46 -1.74 14.34
C MET A 44 -8.24 -3.09 15.02
N SER A 45 -8.36 -4.18 14.27
CA SER A 45 -8.06 -5.56 14.70
C SER A 45 -6.57 -5.73 15.07
N GLY A 46 -5.70 -4.84 14.58
CA GLY A 46 -4.25 -4.91 14.82
C GLY A 46 -3.51 -5.84 13.86
N GLU A 47 -4.23 -6.47 12.93
CA GLU A 47 -3.65 -7.32 11.87
C GLU A 47 -2.84 -6.51 10.86
N LEU A 48 -3.25 -5.26 10.59
CA LEU A 48 -2.54 -4.35 9.71
C LEU A 48 -1.82 -3.25 10.50
N LYS A 49 -0.48 -3.33 10.52
CA LYS A 49 0.37 -2.33 11.16
C LYS A 49 0.26 -0.99 10.43
N SER A 50 -0.11 0.05 11.16
CA SER A 50 -0.14 1.43 10.65
C SER A 50 0.65 2.34 11.59
N ARG A 51 1.40 3.28 11.00
CA ARG A 51 2.28 4.19 11.74
C ARG A 51 1.80 5.63 11.59
N LYS A 52 1.76 6.36 12.69
CA LYS A 52 1.48 7.79 12.69
C LYS A 52 2.78 8.54 12.44
N LEU A 53 2.91 9.17 11.27
CA LEU A 53 4.05 10.01 10.91
C LEU A 53 3.56 11.45 10.68
N GLY A 54 4.09 12.40 11.46
CA GLY A 54 3.86 13.84 11.23
C GLY A 54 2.39 14.29 11.15
N GLY A 55 1.47 13.58 11.82
CA GLY A 55 0.03 13.87 11.81
C GLY A 55 -0.82 13.03 10.85
N ARG A 56 -0.21 12.25 9.94
CA ARG A 56 -0.92 11.33 9.03
C ARG A 56 -0.67 9.88 9.42
N ARG A 57 -1.68 9.02 9.24
CA ARG A 57 -1.53 7.56 9.35
C ARG A 57 -1.09 7.03 7.98
N VAL A 58 0.03 6.33 7.97
CA VAL A 58 0.57 5.66 6.80
C VAL A 58 0.79 4.18 7.11
N ILE A 59 0.72 3.36 6.09
CA ILE A 59 0.98 1.93 6.13
C ILE A 59 2.27 1.72 5.33
N LEU A 60 3.26 1.06 5.93
CA LEU A 60 4.49 0.76 5.20
C LEU A 60 4.19 -0.27 4.11
N LYS A 61 4.86 -0.14 2.96
CA LYS A 61 4.76 -1.11 1.87
C LYS A 61 5.06 -2.52 2.36
N ASN A 62 6.10 -2.67 3.20
CA ASN A 62 6.49 -3.97 3.74
C ASN A 62 5.40 -4.58 4.63
N ASP A 63 4.81 -3.80 5.55
CA ASP A 63 3.73 -4.27 6.42
C ASP A 63 2.48 -4.65 5.62
N LEU A 64 2.14 -3.88 4.58
CA LEU A 64 1.02 -4.17 3.69
C LEU A 64 1.26 -5.48 2.92
N MET A 65 2.46 -5.68 2.39
CA MET A 65 2.83 -6.92 1.70
C MET A 65 2.86 -8.12 2.66
N GLU A 66 3.40 -7.96 3.88
CA GLU A 66 3.39 -8.99 4.91
C GLU A 66 1.95 -9.41 5.25
N TYR A 67 1.06 -8.44 5.43
CA TYR A 67 -0.36 -8.69 5.64
C TYR A 67 -1.01 -9.43 4.46
N LEU A 68 -0.74 -9.02 3.22
CA LEU A 68 -1.29 -9.69 2.03
C LEU A 68 -0.77 -11.12 1.85
N ASN A 69 0.51 -11.37 2.16
CA ASN A 69 1.10 -12.70 2.10
C ASN A 69 0.65 -13.60 3.27
N SER A 70 0.39 -13.01 4.44
CA SER A 70 -0.06 -13.74 5.63
C SER A 70 -1.56 -14.01 5.63
N SER A 71 -2.36 -13.19 4.94
CA SER A 71 -3.80 -13.38 4.87
C SER A 71 -4.12 -14.57 3.98
N PRO A 72 -4.83 -15.61 4.47
CA PRO A 72 -5.29 -16.69 3.61
C PRO A 72 -6.21 -16.12 2.51
N PRO A 73 -6.03 -16.51 1.23
CA PRO A 73 -6.93 -16.11 0.16
C PRO A 73 -8.29 -16.75 0.40
N GLY A 74 -9.32 -15.94 0.65
CA GLY A 74 -10.71 -16.42 0.69
C GLY A 74 -11.56 -16.12 1.91
N GLN A 75 -11.22 -15.14 2.75
CA GLN A 75 -12.18 -14.64 3.75
C GLN A 75 -13.10 -13.58 3.10
N GLY A 76 -13.87 -14.00 2.09
CA GLY A 76 -14.98 -13.21 1.57
C GLY A 76 -15.99 -12.98 2.68
N LEU A 77 -16.43 -11.73 2.88
CA LEU A 77 -17.42 -11.37 3.89
C LEU A 77 -18.60 -12.34 3.85
N SER A 78 -18.83 -13.03 4.97
CA SER A 78 -20.15 -13.56 5.30
C SER A 78 -21.08 -12.35 5.45
N TRP A 79 -22.27 -12.50 4.88
CA TRP A 79 -23.35 -11.54 4.61
C TRP A 79 -23.63 -10.46 5.67
#